data_AF-A0A960MW19-F1
#
_entry.id   AF-A0A960MW19-F1
#
_cell.length_a   1.000
_cell.length_b   1.000
_cell.length_c   1.000
_cell.angle_alpha   90.00
_cell.angle_beta   90.00
_cell.angle_gamma   90.00
#
_symmetry.space_group_name_H-M   'P 1'
#
loop_
_entity.id
_entity.type
_entity.pdbx_description
1 polymer ?
#
loop_
_entity_poly.entity_id
_entity_poly.type
_entity_poly.pdbx_seq_one_letter_code
_entity_poly.pdbx_strand_id
1 'polypeptide(L)'
;SYYYADEFEKGKAQFERHQTVNPQDVENAVFHYICAARAPGGSVEKARETFITIDSDPRVPMKEIWAVYAGQGTPEAVIQAAQTGNPSDDELRNRLCYAHLYLGLYFEAAGDAKQSAEHIALAAGKYRMDHYMGKVAQVHARLRHIPVETAGQ
;
A
#
# COMPACT_ATOMS: atom_id res chain seq x y z
N SER A 1 -2.14 -11.19 -8.16
CA SER A 1 -2.11 -9.80 -8.64
C SER A 1 -1.10 -9.72 -9.77
N TYR A 2 -1.47 -9.13 -10.92
CA TYR A 2 -0.57 -8.95 -12.08
C TYR A 2 0.67 -8.13 -11.76
N TYR A 3 0.61 -7.29 -10.72
CA TYR A 3 1.76 -6.53 -10.22
C TYR A 3 2.97 -7.42 -9.89
N TYR A 4 2.74 -8.58 -9.27
CA TYR A 4 3.81 -9.51 -8.88
C TYR A 4 4.30 -10.39 -10.03
N ALA A 5 3.60 -10.39 -11.17
CA ALA A 5 4.03 -11.06 -12.39
C ALA A 5 4.72 -10.07 -13.36
N ASP A 6 4.96 -8.83 -12.93
CA ASP A 6 5.46 -7.71 -13.75
C ASP A 6 4.58 -7.44 -15.00
N GLU A 7 3.32 -7.87 -14.98
CA GLU A 7 2.32 -7.67 -16.04
C GLU A 7 1.55 -6.36 -15.81
N PHE A 8 2.28 -5.24 -15.68
CA PHE A 8 1.75 -3.96 -15.19
C PHE A 8 0.60 -3.40 -16.02
N GLU A 9 0.66 -3.49 -17.36
CA GLU A 9 -0.44 -3.02 -18.23
C GLU A 9 -1.74 -3.81 -18.00
N LYS A 10 -1.64 -5.12 -17.78
CA LYS A 10 -2.80 -5.96 -17.44
C LYS A 10 -3.31 -5.65 -16.03
N GLY A 11 -2.41 -5.39 -15.09
CA GLY A 11 -2.76 -4.91 -13.75
C GLY A 11 -3.57 -3.62 -13.82
N LYS A 12 -3.07 -2.61 -14.55
CA LYS A 12 -3.78 -1.33 -14.76
C LYS A 12 -5.19 -1.55 -15.31
N ALA A 13 -5.33 -2.31 -16.40
CA ALA A 13 -6.63 -2.59 -17.01
C ALA A 13 -7.57 -3.40 -16.10
N GLN A 14 -7.03 -4.28 -15.24
CA GLN A 14 -7.81 -5.04 -14.27
C GLN A 14 -8.46 -4.09 -13.23
N PHE A 15 -7.69 -3.17 -12.66
CA PHE A 15 -8.16 -2.28 -11.60
C PHE A 15 -9.11 -1.19 -12.11
N GLU A 16 -8.95 -0.75 -13.36
CA GLU A 16 -9.92 0.14 -14.02
C GLU A 16 -11.30 -0.50 -14.15
N ARG A 17 -11.36 -1.80 -14.49
CA ARG A 17 -12.64 -2.53 -14.53
C ARG A 17 -13.24 -2.69 -13.13
N HIS A 18 -12.42 -3.01 -12.13
CA HIS A 18 -12.87 -3.25 -10.77
C HIS A 18 -13.41 -1.98 -10.07
N GLN A 19 -12.94 -0.80 -10.47
CA GLN A 19 -13.44 0.49 -10.00
C GLN A 19 -14.95 0.65 -10.21
N THR A 20 -15.54 0.02 -11.24
CA THR A 20 -16.99 0.06 -11.49
C THR A 20 -17.83 -0.73 -10.48
N VAL A 21 -17.20 -1.59 -9.68
CA VAL A 21 -17.85 -2.45 -8.69
C VAL A 21 -17.73 -1.87 -7.28
N ASN A 22 -16.55 -1.37 -6.91
CA ASN A 22 -16.32 -0.71 -5.62
C ASN A 22 -15.51 0.59 -5.82
N PRO A 23 -16.19 1.72 -6.10
CA PRO A 23 -15.51 2.95 -6.48
C PRO A 23 -14.77 3.63 -5.32
N GLN A 24 -15.01 3.20 -4.08
CA GLN A 24 -14.44 3.82 -2.87
C GLN A 24 -13.29 3.00 -2.26
N ASP A 25 -12.79 1.99 -2.98
CA ASP A 25 -11.70 1.16 -2.51
C ASP A 25 -10.32 1.80 -2.75
N VAL A 26 -9.70 2.29 -1.68
CA VAL A 26 -8.33 2.81 -1.71
C VAL A 26 -7.33 1.76 -2.18
N GLU A 27 -7.55 0.48 -1.88
CA GLU A 27 -6.64 -0.59 -2.27
C GLU A 27 -6.62 -0.74 -3.78
N ASN A 28 -7.79 -0.74 -4.43
CA ASN A 28 -7.92 -0.71 -5.89
C ASN A 28 -7.20 0.49 -6.52
N ALA A 29 -7.40 1.69 -5.96
CA ALA A 29 -6.74 2.91 -6.43
C ALA A 29 -5.21 2.80 -6.34
N VAL A 30 -4.69 2.32 -5.21
CA VAL A 30 -3.25 2.13 -5.00
C VAL A 30 -2.67 1.08 -5.95
N PHE A 31 -3.34 -0.06 -6.14
CA PHE A 31 -2.84 -1.09 -7.04
C PHE A 31 -2.85 -0.65 -8.52
N HIS A 32 -3.84 0.15 -8.94
CA HIS A 32 -3.82 0.81 -10.24
C HIS A 32 -2.62 1.74 -10.38
N TYR A 33 -2.38 2.60 -9.38
CA TYR A 33 -1.27 3.54 -9.35
C TYR A 33 0.08 2.86 -9.51
N ILE A 34 0.38 1.85 -8.67
CA ILE A 34 1.71 1.21 -8.71
C ILE A 34 1.94 0.44 -10.01
N CYS A 35 0.87 -0.08 -10.64
CA CYS A 35 0.97 -0.66 -11.97
C CYS A 35 1.24 0.42 -13.03
N ALA A 36 0.54 1.56 -12.98
CA ALA A 36 0.76 2.66 -13.91
C ALA A 36 2.17 3.27 -13.77
N ALA A 37 2.69 3.38 -12.55
CA ALA A 37 4.03 3.90 -12.28
C ALA A 37 5.14 2.99 -12.82
N ARG A 38 4.93 1.66 -12.75
CA ARG A 38 5.94 0.67 -13.16
C ARG A 38 5.79 0.14 -14.59
N ALA A 39 4.70 0.47 -15.28
CA ALA A 39 4.53 0.13 -16.68
C ALA A 39 5.63 0.79 -17.56
N PRO A 40 5.94 0.23 -18.75
CA PRO A 40 6.88 0.84 -19.68
C PRO A 40 6.55 2.30 -19.97
N GLY A 41 7.49 3.22 -19.70
CA GLY A 41 7.29 4.66 -19.87
C GLY A 41 6.40 5.31 -18.79
N GLY A 42 6.01 4.57 -17.76
CA GLY A 42 5.32 5.06 -16.57
C GLY A 42 6.24 5.83 -15.63
N SER A 43 5.63 6.58 -14.71
CA SER A 43 6.31 7.26 -13.60
C SER A 43 5.30 7.58 -12.50
N VAL A 44 5.79 7.95 -11.31
CA VAL A 44 4.93 8.37 -10.19
C VAL A 44 4.11 9.61 -10.52
N GLU A 45 4.65 10.52 -11.33
CA GLU A 45 3.97 11.72 -11.82
C GLU A 45 2.81 11.35 -12.75
N LYS A 46 3.08 10.51 -13.77
CA LYS A 46 2.05 10.05 -14.70
C LYS A 46 0.98 9.21 -14.03
N ALA A 47 1.36 8.36 -13.07
CA ALA A 47 0.41 7.56 -12.30
C ALA A 47 -0.51 8.46 -11.46
N ARG A 48 0.00 9.59 -10.95
CA ARG A 48 -0.77 10.56 -10.16
C ARG A 48 -1.79 11.31 -11.01
N GLU A 49 -1.47 11.63 -12.26
CA GLU A 49 -2.41 12.28 -13.19
C GLU A 49 -3.68 11.44 -13.43
N THR A 50 -3.54 10.11 -13.40
CA THR A 50 -4.67 9.18 -13.58
C THR A 50 -5.11 8.52 -12.27
N PHE A 51 -4.69 9.05 -11.12
CA PHE A 51 -4.98 8.42 -9.84
C PHE A 51 -6.47 8.51 -9.53
N ILE A 52 -7.04 7.38 -9.11
CA ILE A 52 -8.47 7.25 -8.86
C ILE A 52 -8.86 8.08 -7.62
N THR A 53 -9.81 9.01 -7.80
CA THR A 53 -10.40 9.77 -6.70
C THR A 53 -11.28 8.87 -5.84
N ILE A 54 -11.09 8.96 -4.52
CA ILE A 54 -11.90 8.28 -3.50
C ILE A 54 -12.52 9.35 -2.61
N ASP A 55 -13.83 9.29 -2.40
CA ASP A 55 -14.59 10.24 -1.57
C ASP A 55 -14.60 9.83 -0.09
N SER A 56 -14.68 8.53 0.21
CA SER A 56 -14.72 8.05 1.59
C SER A 56 -14.38 6.56 1.71
N ASP A 57 -13.27 6.25 2.37
CA ASP A 57 -12.98 4.94 2.95
C ASP A 57 -12.91 5.08 4.48
N PRO A 58 -13.83 4.45 5.24
CA PRO A 58 -13.89 4.64 6.69
C PRO A 58 -12.79 3.90 7.45
N ARG A 59 -12.03 3.02 6.78
CA ARG A 59 -10.95 2.27 7.41
C ARG A 59 -9.78 3.21 7.71
N VAL A 60 -9.21 3.10 8.91
CA VAL A 60 -7.98 3.82 9.27
C VAL A 60 -6.76 2.98 8.87
N PRO A 61 -5.73 3.54 8.21
CA PRO A 61 -5.52 4.94 7.80
C PRO A 61 -5.72 5.16 6.27
N MET A 62 -6.79 4.63 5.67
CA MET A 62 -6.94 4.60 4.20
C MET A 62 -7.04 5.98 3.58
N LYS A 63 -7.66 6.94 4.27
CA LYS A 63 -7.73 8.33 3.82
C LYS A 63 -6.33 8.94 3.65
N GLU A 64 -5.46 8.77 4.64
CA GLU A 64 -4.11 9.31 4.61
C GLU A 64 -3.23 8.55 3.61
N ILE A 65 -3.41 7.24 3.48
CA ILE A 65 -2.77 6.44 2.43
C ILE A 65 -3.13 7.02 1.06
N TRP A 66 -4.42 7.20 0.78
CA TRP A 66 -4.87 7.80 -0.48
C TRP A 66 -4.23 9.17 -0.72
N ALA A 67 -4.20 10.03 0.31
CA ALA A 67 -3.62 11.37 0.20
C ALA A 67 -2.12 11.35 -0.17
N VAL A 68 -1.34 10.41 0.34
CA VAL A 68 0.08 10.26 -0.04
C VAL A 68 0.23 9.94 -1.53
N TYR A 69 -0.56 9.01 -2.05
CA TYR A 69 -0.53 8.64 -3.47
C TYR A 69 -1.02 9.78 -4.37
N ALA A 70 -2.04 10.51 -3.92
CA ALA A 70 -2.54 11.73 -4.56
C ALA A 70 -1.55 12.91 -4.51
N GLY A 71 -0.45 12.81 -3.75
CA GLY A 71 0.53 13.89 -3.58
C GLY A 71 0.05 15.03 -2.67
N GLN A 72 -0.94 14.77 -1.82
CA GLN A 72 -1.59 15.72 -0.92
C GLN A 72 -1.32 15.43 0.58
N GLY A 73 -0.59 14.36 0.87
CA GLY A 73 -0.27 13.91 2.22
C GLY A 73 1.18 13.51 2.39
N THR A 74 1.56 13.13 3.61
CA THR A 74 2.93 12.69 3.93
C THR A 74 2.92 11.31 4.60
N PRO A 75 4.01 10.53 4.48
CA PRO A 75 4.15 9.25 5.17
C PRO A 75 3.93 9.34 6.68
N GLU A 76 4.36 10.43 7.31
CA GLU A 76 4.22 10.66 8.75
C GLU A 76 2.74 10.79 9.14
N ALA A 77 1.93 11.47 8.32
CA ALA A 77 0.49 11.61 8.56
C ALA A 77 -0.22 10.25 8.57
N VAL A 78 0.21 9.32 7.70
CA VAL A 78 -0.34 7.94 7.68
C VAL A 78 -0.06 7.22 9.00
N ILE A 79 1.17 7.31 9.51
CA ILE A 79 1.55 6.67 10.78
C ILE A 79 0.81 7.30 11.96
N GLN A 80 0.68 8.63 11.99
CA GLN A 80 -0.05 9.34 13.03
C GLN A 80 -1.54 8.96 13.04
N ALA A 81 -2.17 8.89 11.86
CA ALA A 81 -3.57 8.49 11.74
C ALA A 81 -3.80 7.06 12.25
N ALA A 82 -2.89 6.12 11.94
CA ALA A 82 -2.98 4.74 12.43
C ALA A 82 -3.01 4.64 13.97
N GLN A 83 -2.34 5.56 14.66
CA GLN A 83 -2.21 5.59 16.13
C GLN A 83 -3.32 6.37 16.85
N THR A 84 -4.11 7.17 16.12
CA THR A 84 -5.09 8.08 16.72
C THR A 84 -6.35 7.36 17.22
N GLY A 85 -6.97 7.90 18.27
CA GLY A 85 -8.30 7.46 18.75
C GLY A 85 -8.28 6.28 19.71
N ASN A 86 -7.16 6.03 20.39
CA ASN A 86 -6.99 4.96 21.40
C ASN A 86 -7.51 3.58 20.93
N PRO A 87 -7.02 3.06 19.78
CA PRO A 87 -7.38 1.72 19.33
C PRO A 87 -6.93 0.66 20.33
N SER A 88 -7.63 -0.49 20.33
CA SER A 88 -7.10 -1.69 21.01
C SER A 88 -5.77 -2.12 20.39
N ASP A 89 -4.97 -2.92 21.10
CA ASP A 89 -3.67 -3.39 20.59
C ASP A 89 -3.79 -4.15 19.26
N ASP A 90 -4.84 -4.97 19.11
CA ASP A 90 -5.12 -5.69 17.86
C ASP A 90 -5.48 -4.74 16.71
N GLU A 91 -6.29 -3.74 16.99
CA GLU A 91 -6.67 -2.73 16.00
C GLU A 91 -5.46 -1.86 15.62
N LEU A 92 -4.66 -1.44 16.60
CA LEU A 92 -3.44 -0.67 16.37
C LEU A 92 -2.46 -1.43 15.49
N ARG A 93 -2.21 -2.72 15.82
CA ARG A 93 -1.39 -3.61 14.99
C ARG A 93 -1.91 -3.63 13.56
N ASN A 94 -3.23 -3.78 13.39
CA ASN A 94 -3.82 -3.90 12.06
C ASN A 94 -3.70 -2.60 11.25
N ARG A 95 -4.00 -1.45 11.87
CA ARG A 95 -3.84 -0.13 11.24
C ARG A 95 -2.38 0.14 10.85
N LEU A 96 -1.43 -0.21 11.71
CA LEU A 96 0.00 -0.07 11.41
C LEU A 96 0.46 -1.03 10.31
N CYS A 97 -0.05 -2.25 10.26
CA CYS A 97 0.24 -3.15 9.15
C CYS A 97 -0.19 -2.55 7.80
N TYR A 98 -1.39 -1.97 7.75
CA TYR A 98 -1.89 -1.29 6.56
C TYR A 98 -1.04 -0.07 6.20
N ALA A 99 -0.75 0.79 7.17
CA ALA A 99 0.12 1.96 6.99
C ALA A 99 1.47 1.56 6.37
N HIS A 100 2.15 0.61 7.00
CA HIS A 100 3.47 0.18 6.56
C HIS A 100 3.44 -0.56 5.22
N LEU A 101 2.44 -1.40 4.95
CA LEU A 101 2.31 -2.05 3.65
C LEU A 101 2.20 -1.02 2.52
N TYR A 102 1.28 -0.07 2.65
CA TYR A 102 1.00 0.86 1.57
C TYR A 102 2.06 1.95 1.41
N LEU A 103 2.76 2.34 2.48
CA LEU A 103 3.97 3.17 2.36
C LEU A 103 5.13 2.39 1.71
N GLY A 104 5.29 1.11 2.04
CA GLY A 104 6.29 0.25 1.40
C GLY A 104 6.11 0.17 -0.12
N LEU A 105 4.87 -0.03 -0.58
CA LEU A 105 4.51 -0.03 -2.00
C LEU A 105 4.69 1.35 -2.67
N TYR A 106 4.39 2.43 -1.93
CA TYR A 106 4.56 3.80 -2.42
C TYR A 106 6.04 4.11 -2.71
N PHE A 107 6.92 3.79 -1.75
CA PHE A 107 8.36 3.98 -1.92
C PHE A 107 8.94 3.05 -2.99
N GLU A 108 8.42 1.83 -3.14
CA GLU A 108 8.83 0.94 -4.25
C GLU A 108 8.51 1.58 -5.60
N ALA A 109 7.31 2.13 -5.76
CA ALA A 109 6.89 2.80 -6.99
C ALA A 109 7.71 4.08 -7.27
N ALA A 110 8.16 4.78 -6.23
CA ALA A 110 9.04 5.95 -6.32
C ALA A 110 10.53 5.59 -6.55
N GLY A 111 10.90 4.31 -6.53
CA GLY A 111 12.29 3.86 -6.68
C GLY A 111 13.14 3.96 -5.41
N ASP A 112 12.54 4.27 -4.26
CA ASP A 112 13.23 4.29 -2.96
C ASP A 112 13.20 2.91 -2.31
N ALA A 113 14.15 2.06 -2.73
CA ALA A 113 14.23 0.68 -2.27
C ALA A 113 14.50 0.57 -0.76
N LYS A 114 15.19 1.56 -0.18
CA LYS A 114 15.54 1.57 1.26
C LYS A 114 14.29 1.78 2.10
N GLN A 115 13.56 2.87 1.85
CA GLN A 115 12.32 3.17 2.59
C GLN A 115 11.28 2.08 2.33
N SER A 116 11.20 1.56 1.11
CA SER A 116 10.31 0.43 0.79
C SER A 116 10.60 -0.79 1.68
N ALA A 117 11.86 -1.20 1.77
CA ALA A 117 12.27 -2.36 2.56
C ALA A 117 11.96 -2.18 4.06
N GLU A 118 12.26 -1.01 4.62
CA GLU A 118 11.99 -0.70 6.03
C GLU A 118 10.50 -0.82 6.37
N HIS A 119 9.64 -0.23 5.54
CA HIS A 119 8.20 -0.28 5.74
C HIS A 119 7.64 -1.70 5.53
N ILE A 120 8.04 -2.42 4.48
CA ILE A 120 7.57 -3.79 4.23
C ILE A 120 8.01 -4.74 5.35
N ALA A 121 9.23 -4.61 5.88
CA ALA A 121 9.71 -5.44 6.98
C ALA A 121 8.83 -5.28 8.23
N LEU A 122 8.44 -4.04 8.55
CA LEU A 122 7.53 -3.76 9.67
C LEU A 122 6.13 -4.34 9.46
N ALA A 123 5.57 -4.23 8.25
CA ALA A 123 4.27 -4.80 7.91
C ALA A 123 4.27 -6.34 7.91
N ALA A 124 5.35 -6.96 7.43
CA ALA A 124 5.47 -8.42 7.35
C ALA A 124 5.90 -9.09 8.67
N GLY A 125 6.51 -8.32 9.58
CA GLY A 125 7.06 -8.78 10.86
C GLY A 125 6.27 -8.25 12.05
N LYS A 126 6.77 -7.16 12.67
CA LYS A 126 6.24 -6.59 13.92
C LYS A 126 4.72 -6.37 13.92
N TYR A 127 4.19 -5.85 12.81
CA TYR A 127 2.76 -5.54 12.69
C TYR A 127 1.99 -6.57 11.87
N ARG A 128 2.57 -7.75 11.63
CA ARG A 128 1.99 -8.78 10.78
C ARG A 128 0.52 -9.05 11.12
N MET A 129 -0.28 -9.12 10.06
CA MET A 129 -1.65 -9.63 10.11
C MET A 129 -1.76 -10.94 9.32
N ASP A 130 -2.70 -11.80 9.72
CA ASP A 130 -2.94 -13.07 9.03
C ASP A 130 -4.03 -13.04 7.97
N HIS A 131 -4.80 -11.96 7.91
CA HIS A 131 -5.76 -11.76 6.83
C HIS A 131 -5.08 -11.35 5.52
N TYR A 132 -5.87 -11.27 4.45
CA TYR A 132 -5.38 -11.16 3.07
C TYR A 132 -4.26 -10.12 2.87
N MET A 133 -4.48 -8.86 3.25
CA MET A 133 -3.47 -7.81 3.06
C MET A 133 -2.21 -7.98 3.92
N GLY A 134 -2.33 -8.56 5.12
CA GLY A 134 -1.15 -8.96 5.90
C GLY A 134 -0.35 -10.07 5.21
N LYS A 135 -1.02 -11.01 4.53
CA LYS A 135 -0.35 -12.00 3.68
C LYS A 135 0.29 -11.38 2.45
N VAL A 136 -0.31 -10.34 1.87
CA VAL A 136 0.31 -9.57 0.77
C VAL A 136 1.64 -8.97 1.24
N ALA A 137 1.71 -8.36 2.42
CA ALA A 137 2.97 -7.84 2.97
C ALA A 137 4.04 -8.93 3.10
N GLN A 138 3.68 -10.10 3.64
CA GLN A 138 4.58 -11.26 3.77
C GLN A 138 5.07 -11.78 2.42
N VAL A 139 4.18 -11.89 1.42
CA VAL A 139 4.53 -12.32 0.06
C VAL A 139 5.43 -11.28 -0.61
N HIS A 140 5.13 -10.00 -0.45
CA HIS A 140 5.94 -8.91 -0.99
C HIS A 140 7.36 -8.96 -0.44
N ALA A 141 7.51 -9.07 0.88
CA ALA A 141 8.82 -9.19 1.54
C ALA A 141 9.62 -10.38 0.98
N ARG A 142 8.97 -11.54 0.83
CA ARG A 142 9.60 -12.74 0.25
C ARG A 142 10.06 -12.53 -1.19
N LEU A 143 9.20 -11.99 -2.05
CA LEU A 143 9.51 -11.78 -3.48
C LEU A 143 10.58 -10.72 -3.71
N ARG A 144 10.74 -9.77 -2.78
CA ARG A 144 11.76 -8.72 -2.82
C ARG A 144 12.99 -9.02 -1.95
N HIS A 145 13.06 -10.23 -1.38
CA HIS A 145 14.15 -10.66 -0.49
C HIS A 145 14.41 -9.70 0.68
N ILE A 146 13.34 -9.06 1.18
CA ILE A 146 13.41 -8.13 2.31
C ILE A 146 13.53 -8.94 3.60
N PRO A 147 14.57 -8.74 4.42
CA PRO A 147 14.68 -9.40 5.72
C PRO A 147 13.54 -8.99 6.64
N VAL A 148 12.88 -9.96 7.27
CA VAL A 148 11.79 -9.73 8.21
C VAL A 148 12.19 -10.31 9.55
N GLU A 149 12.30 -9.47 10.56
CA GLU A 149 12.38 -9.93 11.93
C GLU A 149 10.99 -10.45 12.33
N THR A 150 10.86 -11.77 12.50
CA THR A 150 9.69 -12.34 13.15
C THR A 150 9.73 -11.96 14.61
N ALA A 151 8.69 -11.28 15.10
CA ALA A 151 8.49 -11.11 16.54
C ALA A 151 8.63 -12.48 17.20
N GLY A 152 9.50 -12.56 18.20
CA GLY A 152 9.89 -13.80 18.88
C GLY A 152 8.69 -14.61 19.35
N GLN A 153 8.89 -15.92 19.38
CA GLN A 153 8.06 -16.88 20.10
C GLN A 153 7.94 -16.50 21.58
#